data_AF-A0A3A1QZP7-F1
#
_entry.id   AF-A0A3A1QZP7-F1
#
_cell.length_a   1.000
_cell.length_b   1.000
_cell.length_c   1.000
_cell.angle_alpha   90.00
_cell.angle_beta   90.00
_cell.angle_gamma   90.00
#
_symmetry.space_group_name_H-M   'P 1'
#
loop_
_entity.id
_entity.type
_entity.pdbx_description
1 polymer ?
#
loop_
_entity_poly.entity_id
_entity_poly.type
_entity_poly.pdbx_seq_one_letter_code
_entity_poly.pdbx_strand_id
1 'polypeptide(L)'
;MAKIPIKPIIKLAKTHGPRAAKFVKEHGPKIAKGVTAAGSAGKMANDFLKNRKEAKLDPAKVHFRKTRFHQYKTVILPDLPKLNRHELFEAKVEVEQFIGQIKEEEQKEAGVKKPLHSKRLNNWKEVIVQIEARLAAKDYQEYLRIYNNQSYQSEYFKGYEGHLEKFRDILKNQDNEELYEFLVTQTKRSKEDIKVDFSL
;
A
#
# COMPACT_ATOMS: atom_id res chain seq x y z
N MET A 1 -45.97 -7.98 -10.81
CA MET A 1 -45.53 -8.01 -9.40
C MET A 1 -44.43 -9.05 -9.24
N ALA A 2 -43.18 -8.63 -9.01
CA ALA A 2 -42.07 -9.53 -8.71
C ALA A 2 -41.53 -9.18 -7.32
N LYS A 3 -41.72 -10.07 -6.36
CA LYS A 3 -41.22 -9.93 -4.98
C LYS A 3 -39.71 -10.15 -4.99
N ILE A 4 -38.94 -9.11 -4.71
CA ILE A 4 -37.50 -9.22 -4.49
C ILE A 4 -37.29 -10.11 -3.25
N PRO A 5 -36.52 -11.21 -3.34
CA PRO A 5 -36.32 -12.10 -2.21
C PRO A 5 -35.52 -11.38 -1.11
N ILE A 6 -36.12 -11.23 0.06
CA ILE A 6 -35.58 -10.58 1.28
C ILE A 6 -34.37 -11.34 1.88
N LYS A 7 -33.95 -12.45 1.27
CA LYS A 7 -32.93 -13.36 1.82
C LYS A 7 -31.48 -12.81 1.92
N PRO A 8 -30.99 -11.82 1.13
CA PRO A 8 -29.62 -11.33 1.32
C PRO A 8 -29.48 -10.29 2.45
N ILE A 9 -30.59 -9.68 2.91
CA ILE A 9 -30.57 -8.63 3.94
C ILE A 9 -30.49 -9.24 5.35
N ILE A 10 -31.11 -10.41 5.56
CA ILE A 10 -31.14 -11.09 6.86
C ILE A 10 -29.76 -11.67 7.23
N LYS A 11 -28.92 -12.02 6.24
CA LYS A 11 -27.55 -12.48 6.51
C LYS A 11 -26.63 -11.40 7.08
N LEU A 12 -26.88 -10.12 6.77
CA LEU A 12 -26.10 -8.99 7.28
C LEU A 12 -26.50 -8.59 8.71
N ALA A 13 -27.74 -8.90 9.12
CA ALA A 13 -28.25 -8.62 10.46
C ALA A 13 -27.77 -9.64 11.52
N LYS A 14 -27.45 -10.87 11.11
CA LYS A 14 -26.94 -11.91 12.04
C LYS A 14 -25.47 -11.71 12.44
N THR A 15 -24.68 -10.97 11.65
CA THR A 15 -23.23 -10.81 11.90
C THR A 15 -22.84 -9.64 12.80
N HIS A 16 -23.72 -8.65 13.04
CA HIS A 16 -23.36 -7.42 13.77
C HIS A 16 -24.26 -7.06 14.96
N GLY A 17 -25.07 -8.00 15.44
CA GLY A 17 -25.82 -7.86 16.68
C GLY A 17 -26.99 -6.84 16.65
N PRO A 18 -27.78 -6.78 17.74
CA PRO A 18 -29.10 -6.11 17.77
C PRO A 18 -29.06 -4.58 17.54
N ARG A 19 -27.90 -3.94 17.73
CA ARG A 19 -27.71 -2.49 17.46
C ARG A 19 -27.73 -2.15 15.98
N ALA A 20 -27.14 -2.99 15.12
CA ALA A 20 -27.16 -2.78 13.67
C ALA A 20 -28.57 -2.97 13.08
N ALA A 21 -29.35 -3.91 13.63
CA ALA A 21 -30.73 -4.15 13.22
C ALA A 21 -31.67 -2.98 13.56
N LYS A 22 -31.51 -2.35 14.75
CA LYS A 22 -32.28 -1.14 15.11
C LYS A 22 -31.93 0.04 14.21
N PHE A 23 -30.65 0.26 13.92
CA PHE A 23 -30.20 1.36 13.07
C PHE A 23 -30.75 1.27 11.64
N VAL A 24 -30.77 0.07 11.04
CA VAL A 24 -31.35 -0.13 9.69
C VAL A 24 -32.87 0.01 9.69
N LYS A 25 -33.55 -0.43 10.75
CA LYS A 25 -35.01 -0.32 10.88
C LYS A 25 -35.46 1.13 11.08
N GLU A 26 -34.71 1.93 11.83
CA GLU A 26 -35.05 3.33 12.14
C GLU A 26 -34.63 4.32 11.05
N HIS A 27 -33.52 4.04 10.34
CA HIS A 27 -32.99 4.97 9.33
C HIS A 27 -33.12 4.49 7.88
N GLY A 28 -33.41 3.21 7.63
CA GLY A 28 -33.58 2.65 6.29
C GLY A 28 -34.60 3.40 5.41
N PRO A 29 -35.79 3.75 5.94
CA PRO A 29 -36.77 4.53 5.18
C PRO A 29 -36.34 5.99 4.90
N LYS A 30 -35.48 6.57 5.76
CA LYS A 30 -34.95 7.94 5.60
C LYS A 30 -33.79 7.99 4.60
N ILE A 31 -32.96 6.95 4.56
CA ILE A 31 -31.86 6.82 3.58
C ILE A 31 -32.43 6.59 2.17
N ALA A 32 -33.55 5.86 2.04
CA ALA A 32 -34.21 5.64 0.75
C ALA A 32 -34.95 6.88 0.20
N LYS A 33 -35.35 7.82 1.05
CA LYS A 33 -36.10 9.03 0.64
C LYS A 33 -35.26 10.33 0.60
N GLY A 34 -33.99 10.28 0.97
CA GLY A 34 -33.14 11.47 1.14
C GLY A 34 -32.33 11.93 -0.08
N VAL A 35 -32.59 11.41 -1.29
CA VAL A 35 -31.80 11.76 -2.51
C VAL A 35 -32.71 12.29 -3.61
N THR A 36 -33.56 13.25 -3.28
CA THR A 36 -34.21 14.12 -4.28
C THR A 36 -34.02 15.58 -3.88
N ALA A 37 -32.76 16.04 -3.87
CA ALA A 37 -32.46 17.46 -3.92
C ALA A 37 -32.11 17.79 -5.38
N ALA A 38 -33.05 18.46 -6.06
CA ALA A 38 -32.85 19.02 -7.39
C ALA A 38 -31.74 20.09 -7.30
N GLY A 39 -30.57 19.78 -7.86
CA GLY A 39 -29.40 20.66 -7.87
C GLY A 39 -28.14 19.92 -8.33
N SER A 40 -27.10 20.67 -8.71
CA SER A 40 -25.82 20.16 -9.21
C SER A 40 -25.18 19.07 -8.33
N ALA A 41 -25.40 19.13 -7.01
CA ALA A 41 -24.95 18.12 -6.05
C ALA A 41 -25.65 16.75 -6.23
N GLY A 42 -26.93 16.74 -6.62
CA GLY A 42 -27.70 15.52 -6.89
C GLY A 42 -27.23 14.80 -8.16
N LYS A 43 -26.88 15.55 -9.21
CA LYS A 43 -26.24 14.99 -10.42
C LYS A 43 -24.90 14.35 -10.09
N MET A 44 -24.02 15.03 -9.34
CA MET A 44 -22.72 14.48 -8.96
C MET A 44 -22.83 13.19 -8.14
N ALA A 45 -23.77 13.09 -7.20
CA ALA A 45 -23.98 11.88 -6.41
C ALA A 45 -24.51 10.71 -7.28
N ASN A 46 -25.44 11.00 -8.19
CA ASN A 46 -26.01 10.00 -9.09
C ASN A 46 -24.98 9.52 -10.13
N ASP A 47 -24.18 10.44 -10.67
CA ASP A 47 -23.08 10.12 -11.59
C ASP A 47 -21.98 9.30 -10.90
N PHE A 48 -21.66 9.60 -9.63
CA PHE A 48 -20.70 8.81 -8.87
C PHE A 48 -21.19 7.37 -8.61
N LEU A 49 -22.49 7.20 -8.32
CA LEU A 49 -23.12 5.89 -8.15
C LEU A 49 -23.23 5.13 -9.48
N LYS A 50 -23.56 5.82 -10.57
CA LYS A 50 -23.67 5.26 -11.91
C LYS A 50 -22.29 4.85 -12.43
N ASN A 51 -21.28 5.69 -12.31
CA ASN A 51 -19.88 5.39 -12.63
C ASN A 51 -19.33 4.22 -11.79
N ARG A 52 -19.74 4.11 -10.53
CA ARG A 52 -19.35 2.97 -9.67
C ARG A 52 -20.04 1.65 -10.06
N LYS A 53 -21.25 1.70 -10.64
CA LYS A 53 -21.94 0.53 -11.20
C LYS A 53 -21.37 0.16 -12.57
N GLU A 54 -21.11 1.15 -13.42
CA GLU A 54 -20.51 0.94 -14.75
C GLU A 54 -19.06 0.43 -14.66
N ALA A 55 -18.24 0.95 -13.75
CA ALA A 55 -16.89 0.44 -13.48
C ALA A 55 -16.86 -0.96 -12.84
N LYS A 56 -18.00 -1.53 -12.45
CA LYS A 56 -18.12 -2.95 -12.05
C LYS A 56 -18.48 -3.86 -13.22
N LEU A 57 -19.04 -3.30 -14.29
CA LEU A 57 -19.52 -4.04 -15.46
C LEU A 57 -18.51 -4.03 -16.61
N ASP A 58 -17.57 -3.08 -16.62
CA ASP A 58 -16.55 -2.93 -17.67
C ASP A 58 -15.16 -2.66 -17.07
N PRO A 59 -14.23 -3.63 -17.10
CA PRO A 59 -12.85 -3.46 -16.62
C PRO A 59 -12.10 -2.32 -17.32
N ALA A 60 -12.46 -1.99 -18.57
CA ALA A 60 -11.83 -0.92 -19.35
C ALA A 60 -12.19 0.49 -18.83
N LYS A 61 -13.26 0.62 -18.03
CA LYS A 61 -13.67 1.88 -17.40
C LYS A 61 -13.10 2.08 -15.99
N VAL A 62 -12.31 1.13 -15.49
CA VAL A 62 -11.68 1.25 -14.16
C VAL A 62 -10.42 2.10 -14.28
N HIS A 63 -10.40 3.22 -13.54
CA HIS A 63 -9.23 4.10 -13.46
C HIS A 63 -7.95 3.28 -13.18
N PHE A 64 -6.91 3.45 -14.00
CA PHE A 64 -5.66 2.67 -13.95
C PHE A 64 -5.12 2.48 -12.53
N ARG A 65 -4.97 3.56 -11.75
CA ARG A 65 -4.51 3.50 -10.35
C ARG A 65 -5.36 2.61 -9.45
N LYS A 66 -6.66 2.48 -9.69
CA LYS A 66 -7.53 1.59 -8.90
C LYS A 66 -7.30 0.12 -9.26
N THR A 67 -7.04 -0.17 -10.53
CA THR A 67 -6.63 -1.50 -10.99
C THR A 67 -5.24 -1.85 -10.45
N ARG A 68 -4.26 -0.94 -10.55
CA ARG A 68 -2.93 -1.13 -9.96
C ARG A 68 -3.00 -1.34 -8.45
N PHE A 69 -3.78 -0.54 -7.73
CA PHE A 69 -3.96 -0.74 -6.28
C PHE A 69 -4.49 -2.13 -5.95
N HIS A 70 -5.43 -2.65 -6.75
CA HIS A 70 -5.92 -4.01 -6.58
C HIS A 70 -4.82 -5.05 -6.82
N GLN A 71 -4.04 -4.91 -7.90
CA GLN A 71 -2.89 -5.77 -8.19
C GLN A 71 -1.84 -5.74 -7.07
N TYR A 72 -1.59 -4.57 -6.47
CA TYR A 72 -0.74 -4.46 -5.29
C TYR A 72 -1.28 -5.32 -4.14
N LYS A 73 -2.58 -5.24 -3.85
CA LYS A 73 -3.17 -6.02 -2.76
C LYS A 73 -3.23 -7.53 -3.02
N THR A 74 -3.44 -7.97 -4.26
CA THR A 74 -3.70 -9.38 -4.57
C THR A 74 -2.48 -10.15 -5.05
N VAL A 75 -1.50 -9.48 -5.65
CA VAL A 75 -0.34 -10.12 -6.29
C VAL A 75 0.96 -9.59 -5.72
N ILE A 76 1.21 -8.28 -5.84
CA ILE A 76 2.56 -7.73 -5.57
C ILE A 76 2.89 -7.79 -4.07
N LEU A 77 1.99 -7.37 -3.18
CA LEU A 77 2.23 -7.40 -1.72
C LEU A 77 2.49 -8.83 -1.21
N PRO A 78 1.68 -9.85 -1.58
CA PRO A 78 1.99 -11.26 -1.26
C PRO A 78 3.34 -11.75 -1.78
N ASP A 79 3.78 -11.28 -2.96
CA ASP A 79 5.01 -11.74 -3.61
C ASP A 79 6.26 -10.91 -3.26
N LEU A 80 6.14 -9.80 -2.51
CA LEU A 80 7.28 -9.03 -1.97
C LEU A 80 8.45 -9.87 -1.41
N PRO A 81 8.24 -10.98 -0.66
CA PRO A 81 9.35 -11.82 -0.22
C PRO A 81 10.20 -12.44 -1.34
N LYS A 82 9.63 -12.63 -2.53
CA LYS A 82 10.32 -13.26 -3.67
C LYS A 82 11.06 -12.25 -4.53
N LEU A 83 10.66 -10.98 -4.45
CA LEU A 83 11.25 -9.93 -5.26
C LEU A 83 12.71 -9.66 -4.87
N ASN A 84 13.52 -9.34 -5.89
CA ASN A 84 14.87 -8.82 -5.73
C ASN A 84 14.81 -7.32 -5.36
N ARG A 85 15.97 -6.74 -5.04
CA ARG A 85 16.06 -5.35 -4.58
C ARG A 85 15.61 -4.35 -5.64
N HIS A 86 15.93 -4.62 -6.91
CA HIS A 86 15.52 -3.78 -8.03
C HIS A 86 14.01 -3.75 -8.20
N GLU A 87 13.37 -4.91 -8.22
CA GLU A 87 11.91 -5.03 -8.31
C GLU A 87 11.20 -4.36 -7.12
N LEU A 88 11.75 -4.48 -5.91
CA LEU A 88 11.24 -3.77 -4.74
C LEU A 88 11.40 -2.25 -4.85
N PHE A 89 12.52 -1.78 -5.40
CA PHE A 89 12.77 -0.36 -5.61
C PHE A 89 11.85 0.21 -6.70
N GLU A 90 11.65 -0.49 -7.81
CA GLU A 90 10.69 -0.10 -8.86
C GLU A 90 9.27 0.01 -8.30
N ALA A 91 8.85 -0.99 -7.51
CA ALA A 91 7.55 -0.97 -6.84
C ALA A 91 7.43 0.22 -5.89
N LYS A 92 8.49 0.56 -5.15
CA LYS A 92 8.53 1.75 -4.28
C LYS A 92 8.32 3.04 -5.09
N VAL A 93 9.10 3.23 -6.15
CA VAL A 93 9.04 4.43 -7.00
C VAL A 93 7.66 4.58 -7.63
N GLU A 94 7.06 3.49 -8.12
CA GLU A 94 5.71 3.53 -8.68
C GLU A 94 4.67 3.99 -7.65
N VAL A 95 4.74 3.47 -6.41
CA VAL A 95 3.82 3.85 -5.34
C VAL A 95 4.03 5.32 -4.93
N GLU A 96 5.28 5.79 -4.87
CA GLU A 96 5.60 7.20 -4.61
C GLU A 96 5.00 8.13 -5.66
N GLN A 97 5.07 7.75 -6.94
CA GLN A 97 4.44 8.50 -8.03
C GLN A 97 2.93 8.57 -7.86
N PHE A 98 2.26 7.46 -7.51
CA PHE A 98 0.81 7.49 -7.24
C PHE A 98 0.45 8.37 -6.05
N ILE A 99 1.23 8.33 -4.97
CA ILE A 99 1.03 9.21 -3.82
C ILE A 99 1.20 10.68 -4.24
N GLY A 100 2.24 11.00 -5.02
CA GLY A 100 2.48 12.35 -5.55
C GLY A 100 1.31 12.88 -6.37
N GLN A 101 0.84 12.09 -7.34
CA GLN A 101 -0.31 12.44 -8.17
C GLN A 101 -1.58 12.67 -7.34
N ILE A 102 -1.85 11.82 -6.34
CA ILE A 102 -3.04 11.99 -5.48
C ILE A 102 -2.93 13.25 -4.62
N LYS A 103 -1.74 13.58 -4.11
CA LYS A 103 -1.52 14.84 -3.36
C LYS A 103 -1.79 16.05 -4.23
N GLU A 104 -1.31 16.06 -5.47
CA GLU A 104 -1.58 17.16 -6.41
C GLU A 104 -3.07 17.27 -6.74
N GLU A 105 -3.76 16.15 -6.96
CA GLU A 105 -5.21 16.13 -7.20
C GLU A 105 -5.99 16.65 -5.98
N GLU A 106 -5.57 16.29 -4.76
CA GLU A 106 -6.19 16.75 -3.51
C GLU A 106 -6.02 18.27 -3.30
N GLN A 107 -4.88 18.82 -3.73
CA GLN A 107 -4.61 20.27 -3.69
C GLN A 107 -5.41 21.05 -4.74
N LYS A 108 -5.58 20.48 -5.94
CA LYS A 108 -6.28 21.12 -7.08
C LYS A 108 -7.81 21.02 -7.00
N GLU A 109 -8.37 20.02 -6.32
CA GLU A 109 -9.82 19.81 -6.28
C GLU A 109 -10.53 20.52 -5.10
N ALA A 110 -11.75 21.00 -5.36
CA ALA A 110 -12.62 21.60 -4.34
C ALA A 110 -12.89 20.65 -3.15
N GLY A 111 -13.10 21.23 -1.96
CA GLY A 111 -13.14 20.52 -0.66
C GLY A 111 -14.02 19.27 -0.57
N VAL A 112 -15.05 19.16 -1.42
CA VAL A 112 -16.01 18.03 -1.46
C VAL A 112 -15.34 16.69 -1.82
N LYS A 113 -14.26 16.69 -2.60
CA LYS A 113 -13.55 15.44 -2.99
C LYS A 113 -12.34 15.11 -2.11
N LYS A 114 -11.95 16.00 -1.18
CA LYS A 114 -10.81 15.79 -0.28
C LYS A 114 -10.90 14.48 0.52
N PRO A 115 -12.02 14.12 1.17
CA PRO A 115 -12.08 12.86 1.94
C PRO A 115 -11.81 11.60 1.10
N LEU A 116 -12.19 11.63 -0.19
CA LEU A 116 -11.93 10.52 -1.11
C LEU A 116 -10.44 10.43 -1.47
N HIS A 117 -9.76 11.57 -1.64
CA HIS A 117 -8.31 11.62 -1.86
C HIS A 117 -7.54 11.20 -0.63
N SER A 118 -7.89 11.72 0.55
CA SER A 118 -7.22 11.35 1.79
C SER A 118 -7.31 9.85 2.05
N LYS A 119 -8.47 9.23 1.77
CA LYS A 119 -8.61 7.77 1.85
C LYS A 119 -7.72 7.02 0.85
N ARG A 120 -7.66 7.47 -0.41
CA ARG A 120 -6.78 6.88 -1.43
C ARG A 120 -5.31 7.03 -1.07
N LEU A 121 -4.94 8.17 -0.52
CA LEU A 121 -3.58 8.47 -0.07
C LEU A 121 -3.17 7.57 1.10
N ASN A 122 -4.04 7.38 2.09
CA ASN A 122 -3.78 6.46 3.20
C ASN A 122 -3.61 5.01 2.71
N ASN A 123 -4.49 4.57 1.80
CA ASN A 123 -4.38 3.26 1.17
C ASN A 123 -3.00 3.04 0.51
N TRP A 124 -2.48 4.00 -0.24
CA TRP A 124 -1.16 3.88 -0.87
C TRP A 124 0.00 4.05 0.13
N LYS A 125 -0.18 4.86 1.18
CA LYS A 125 0.78 4.95 2.29
C LYS A 125 0.93 3.61 3.03
N GLU A 126 -0.15 2.84 3.18
CA GLU A 126 -0.05 1.48 3.74
C GLU A 126 0.78 0.55 2.84
N VAL A 127 0.70 0.71 1.52
CA VAL A 127 1.46 -0.08 0.55
C VAL A 127 2.95 0.28 0.62
N ILE A 128 3.30 1.57 0.59
CA ILE A 128 4.71 1.99 0.61
C ILE A 128 5.40 1.56 1.91
N VAL A 129 4.72 1.65 3.05
CA VAL A 129 5.28 1.20 4.34
C VAL A 129 5.63 -0.28 4.31
N GLN A 130 4.81 -1.13 3.69
CA GLN A 130 5.10 -2.56 3.57
C GLN A 130 6.29 -2.83 2.65
N ILE A 131 6.42 -2.09 1.55
CA ILE A 131 7.55 -2.22 0.62
C ILE A 131 8.84 -1.76 1.31
N GLU A 132 8.83 -0.61 1.99
CA GLU A 132 10.00 -0.11 2.71
C GLU A 132 10.43 -1.02 3.85
N ALA A 133 9.47 -1.56 4.61
CA ALA A 133 9.76 -2.53 5.65
C ALA A 133 10.39 -3.81 5.07
N ARG A 134 9.92 -4.28 3.91
CA ARG A 134 10.51 -5.43 3.23
C ARG A 134 11.93 -5.14 2.73
N LEU A 135 12.15 -3.99 2.09
CA LEU A 135 13.48 -3.54 1.64
C LEU A 135 14.47 -3.53 2.80
N ALA A 136 14.12 -2.83 3.89
CA ALA A 136 14.97 -2.71 5.07
C ALA A 136 15.30 -4.09 5.69
N ALA A 137 14.30 -4.96 5.82
CA ALA A 137 14.49 -6.29 6.40
C ALA A 137 15.35 -7.21 5.52
N LYS A 138 15.12 -7.22 4.20
CA LYS A 138 15.91 -8.04 3.27
C LYS A 138 17.33 -7.51 3.10
N ASP A 139 17.50 -6.20 2.93
CA ASP A 139 18.83 -5.57 2.84
C ASP A 139 19.66 -5.98 4.06
N TYR A 140 19.10 -5.86 5.27
CA TYR A 140 19.78 -6.26 6.50
C TYR A 140 20.17 -7.74 6.54
N GLN A 141 19.22 -8.64 6.23
CA GLN A 141 19.48 -10.09 6.22
C GLN A 141 20.57 -10.49 5.22
N GLU A 142 20.56 -9.88 4.04
CA GLU A 142 21.54 -10.16 3.01
C GLU A 142 22.92 -9.60 3.37
N TYR A 143 23.00 -8.40 3.95
CA TYR A 143 24.26 -7.87 4.47
C TYR A 143 24.84 -8.77 5.57
N LEU A 144 24.01 -9.26 6.50
CA LEU A 144 24.46 -10.17 7.54
C LEU A 144 24.97 -11.51 6.98
N ARG A 145 24.32 -12.05 5.94
CA ARG A 145 24.79 -13.25 5.23
C ARG A 145 26.15 -13.04 4.58
N ILE A 146 26.34 -11.88 3.93
CA ILE A 146 27.62 -11.53 3.29
C ILE A 146 28.71 -11.34 4.35
N TYR A 147 28.39 -10.70 5.47
CA TYR A 147 29.32 -10.51 6.59
C TYR A 147 29.81 -11.84 7.16
N ASN A 148 28.88 -12.76 7.43
CA ASN A 148 29.20 -14.09 7.97
C ASN A 148 29.84 -15.03 6.96
N ASN A 149 29.66 -14.80 5.66
CA ASN A 149 30.28 -15.58 4.60
C ASN A 149 30.62 -14.69 3.40
N GLN A 150 31.88 -14.26 3.31
CA GLN A 150 32.34 -13.35 2.25
C GLN A 150 32.27 -13.95 0.83
N SER A 151 32.22 -15.28 0.71
CA SER A 151 32.05 -15.98 -0.56
C SER A 151 30.58 -16.02 -1.04
N TYR A 152 29.63 -15.66 -0.18
CA TYR A 152 28.22 -15.61 -0.53
C TYR A 152 27.95 -14.59 -1.64
N GLN A 153 27.17 -15.02 -2.63
CA GLN A 153 26.67 -14.20 -3.72
C GLN A 153 25.16 -14.05 -3.56
N SER A 154 24.70 -12.82 -3.45
CA SER A 154 23.29 -12.52 -3.22
C SER A 154 22.57 -12.31 -4.54
N GLU A 155 21.63 -13.18 -4.88
CA GLU A 155 20.71 -12.96 -6.01
C GLU A 155 19.78 -11.77 -5.78
N TYR A 156 19.52 -11.45 -4.50
CA TYR A 156 18.65 -10.35 -4.13
C TYR A 156 19.19 -8.98 -4.59
N PHE A 157 20.51 -8.79 -4.54
CA PHE A 157 21.16 -7.54 -4.95
C PHE A 157 21.51 -7.47 -6.44
N LYS A 158 20.98 -8.37 -7.28
CA LYS A 158 21.16 -8.31 -8.73
C LYS A 158 20.71 -6.94 -9.27
N GLY A 159 21.59 -6.26 -10.02
CA GLY A 159 21.39 -4.89 -10.50
C GLY A 159 21.77 -3.79 -9.49
N TYR A 160 22.32 -4.16 -8.32
CA TYR A 160 22.83 -3.25 -7.27
C TYR A 160 24.27 -3.60 -6.87
N GLU A 161 25.06 -4.08 -7.82
CA GLU A 161 26.43 -4.58 -7.60
C GLU A 161 27.33 -3.50 -6.99
N GLY A 162 27.28 -2.26 -7.48
CA GLY A 162 28.09 -1.17 -6.92
C GLY A 162 27.76 -0.85 -5.44
N HIS A 163 26.52 -1.08 -5.01
CA HIS A 163 26.11 -0.92 -3.61
C HIS A 163 26.69 -2.02 -2.73
N LEU A 164 26.76 -3.24 -3.27
CA LEU A 164 27.42 -4.36 -2.62
C LEU A 164 28.94 -4.23 -2.59
N GLU A 165 29.55 -3.70 -3.65
CA GLU A 165 30.99 -3.43 -3.70
C GLU A 165 31.40 -2.46 -2.61
N LYS A 166 30.65 -1.35 -2.45
CA LYS A 166 30.87 -0.42 -1.34
C LYS A 166 30.82 -1.12 0.03
N PHE A 167 29.82 -1.98 0.26
CA PHE A 167 29.74 -2.74 1.50
C PHE A 167 30.95 -3.67 1.69
N ARG A 168 31.35 -4.40 0.65
CA ARG A 168 32.53 -5.29 0.69
C ARG A 168 33.82 -4.53 0.95
N ASP A 169 33.96 -3.32 0.41
CA ASP A 169 35.16 -2.50 0.63
C ASP A 169 35.23 -1.98 2.06
N ILE A 170 34.11 -1.58 2.67
CA ILE A 170 34.05 -1.26 4.11
C ILE A 170 34.51 -2.46 4.95
N LEU A 171 34.06 -3.68 4.63
CA LEU A 171 34.48 -4.89 5.33
C LEU A 171 35.98 -5.17 5.18
N LYS A 172 36.56 -4.96 4.00
CA LYS A 172 38.01 -5.13 3.77
C LYS A 172 38.84 -4.12 4.56
N ASN A 173 38.35 -2.88 4.67
CA ASN A 173 39.02 -1.81 5.39
C ASN A 173 38.92 -1.94 6.92
N GLN A 174 38.07 -2.86 7.41
CA GLN A 174 37.83 -3.10 8.84
C GLN A 174 37.36 -1.85 9.61
N ASP A 175 36.72 -0.91 8.91
CA ASP A 175 36.13 0.27 9.53
C ASP A 175 34.73 -0.06 10.07
N ASN A 176 34.70 -0.46 11.34
CA ASN A 176 33.45 -0.83 12.02
C ASN A 176 32.49 0.36 12.14
N GLU A 177 32.99 1.59 12.31
CA GLU A 177 32.11 2.74 12.48
C GLU A 177 31.45 3.12 11.15
N GLU A 178 32.20 3.10 10.05
CA GLU A 178 31.66 3.28 8.70
C GLU A 178 30.65 2.16 8.35
N LEU A 179 30.94 0.91 8.74
CA LEU A 179 30.03 -0.23 8.57
C LEU A 179 28.68 0.02 9.28
N TYR A 180 28.73 0.45 10.54
CA TYR A 180 27.53 0.70 11.32
C TYR A 180 26.71 1.85 10.73
N GLU A 181 27.33 2.95 10.33
CA GLU A 181 26.64 4.08 9.70
C GLU A 181 26.01 3.70 8.35
N PHE A 182 26.72 2.91 7.55
CA PHE A 182 26.20 2.38 6.30
C PHE A 182 24.93 1.55 6.56
N LEU A 183 24.98 0.61 7.51
CA LEU A 183 23.86 -0.28 7.82
C LEU A 183 22.66 0.48 8.43
N VAL A 184 22.89 1.47 9.30
CA VAL A 184 21.81 2.34 9.84
C VAL A 184 21.09 3.04 8.68
N THR A 185 21.86 3.62 7.75
CA THR A 185 21.32 4.36 6.61
C THR A 185 20.48 3.47 5.68
N GLN A 186 20.97 2.27 5.38
CA GLN A 186 20.28 1.37 4.45
C GLN A 186 19.06 0.67 5.08
N THR A 187 19.16 0.29 6.36
CA THR A 187 18.20 -0.65 6.96
C THR A 187 17.28 0.00 7.98
N LYS A 188 17.51 1.28 8.33
CA LYS A 188 16.78 2.02 9.36
C LYS A 188 16.76 1.30 10.73
N ARG A 189 17.69 0.36 10.97
CA ARG A 189 17.87 -0.28 12.28
C ARG A 189 18.66 0.61 13.22
N SER A 190 18.51 0.36 14.52
CA SER A 190 19.30 1.05 15.53
C SER A 190 20.78 0.66 15.40
N LYS A 191 21.66 1.60 15.72
CA LYS A 191 23.10 1.36 15.67
C LYS A 191 23.50 0.30 16.70
N GLU A 192 22.79 0.27 17.82
CA GLU A 192 22.97 -0.68 18.92
C GLU A 192 22.67 -2.11 18.47
N ASP A 193 21.52 -2.34 17.82
CA ASP A 193 21.17 -3.68 17.29
C ASP A 193 22.18 -4.13 16.23
N ILE A 194 22.61 -3.19 15.37
CA ILE A 194 23.63 -3.48 14.35
C ILE A 194 24.95 -3.89 14.99
N LYS A 195 25.39 -3.19 16.04
CA LYS A 195 26.63 -3.52 16.74
C LYS A 195 26.62 -4.93 17.30
N VAL A 196 25.49 -5.38 17.86
CA VAL A 196 25.34 -6.74 18.40
C VAL A 196 25.46 -7.80 17.30
N ASP A 197 24.81 -7.58 16.16
CA ASP A 197 24.76 -8.56 15.07
C ASP A 197 26.05 -8.58 14.20
N PHE A 198 26.84 -7.50 14.22
CA PHE A 198 28.05 -7.30 13.41
C PHE A 198 29.32 -7.06 14.25
N SER A 199 29.29 -7.43 15.53
CA SER A 199 30.49 -7.54 16.37
C SER A 199 31.01 -8.97 16.31
N LEU A 200 32.28 -9.13 15.91
CA LEU A 200 33.05 -10.37 16.05
C LEU A 200 33.15 -10.81 17.51
#